data_AF-A0A6P1TNP9-F1
#
_entry.id   AF-A0A6P1TNP9-F1
#
_cell.length_a   1.000
_cell.length_b   1.000
_cell.length_c   1.000
_cell.angle_alpha   90.00
_cell.angle_beta   90.00
_cell.angle_gamma   90.00
#
_symmetry.space_group_name_H-M   'P 1'
#
loop_
_entity.id
_entity.type
_entity.pdbx_description
1 polymer ?
#
loop_
_entity_poly.entity_id
_entity_poly.type
_entity_poly.pdbx_seq_one_letter_code
_entity_poly.pdbx_strand_id
1 'polypeptide(L)'
;MTDEMNNRNTDLKELFVENKLEELLVTLEETADDIVIEITLFNYEIIKKYFDAGNFTVLIQHIKFTAFTCFLCEYAAKRQLISNEDFENMTFTFNEIYTNMQKSTF
;
A
#
# COMPACT_ATOMS: atom_id res chain seq x y z
N MET A 1 -3.26 14.54 -4.77
CA MET A 1 -3.76 14.50 -3.39
C MET A 1 -3.89 15.91 -2.84
N THR A 2 -4.97 16.19 -2.12
CA THR A 2 -5.16 17.41 -1.33
C THR A 2 -4.38 17.30 -0.01
N ASP A 3 -4.24 18.42 0.71
CA ASP A 3 -3.59 18.43 2.03
C ASP A 3 -4.31 17.53 3.04
N GLU A 4 -5.64 17.51 3.01
CA GLU A 4 -6.47 16.64 3.84
C GLU A 4 -6.17 15.16 3.59
N MET A 5 -6.03 14.77 2.33
CA MET A 5 -5.66 13.40 1.97
C MET A 5 -4.22 13.06 2.35
N ASN A 6 -3.29 14.00 2.23
CA ASN A 6 -1.90 13.80 2.63
C ASN A 6 -1.80 13.55 4.13
N ASN A 7 -2.56 14.32 4.92
CA ASN A 7 -2.68 14.11 6.35
C ASN A 7 -3.28 12.74 6.65
N ARG A 8 -4.40 12.39 6.01
CA ARG A 8 -5.04 11.08 6.18
C ARG A 8 -4.12 9.91 5.86
N ASN A 9 -3.40 9.98 4.74
CA ASN A 9 -2.42 8.95 4.35
C ASN A 9 -1.28 8.84 5.38
N THR A 10 -0.84 9.98 5.92
CA THR A 10 0.18 10.01 6.98
C THR A 10 -0.32 9.35 8.26
N ASP A 11 -1.52 9.69 8.72
CA ASP A 11 -2.14 9.10 9.92
C ASP A 11 -2.30 7.58 9.78
N LEU A 12 -2.84 7.10 8.66
CA LEU A 12 -3.00 5.67 8.37
C LEU A 12 -1.65 4.93 8.39
N LYS A 13 -0.62 5.53 7.79
CA LYS A 13 0.73 4.97 7.78
C LYS A 13 1.33 4.93 9.18
N GLU A 14 1.13 5.96 10.00
CA GLU A 14 1.59 5.99 11.39
C GLU A 14 0.95 4.89 12.22
N LEU A 15 -0.39 4.75 12.14
CA LEU A 15 -1.11 3.66 12.81
C LEU A 15 -0.60 2.28 12.38
N PHE A 16 -0.34 2.08 11.08
CA PHE A 16 0.24 0.84 10.58
C PHE A 16 1.65 0.58 11.12
N VAL A 17 2.52 1.59 11.12
CA VAL A 17 3.91 1.47 11.59
C VAL A 17 3.99 1.24 13.09
N GLU A 18 3.05 1.80 13.86
CA GLU A 18 2.89 1.59 15.30
C GLU A 18 2.16 0.29 15.65
N ASN A 19 1.77 -0.51 14.65
CA ASN A 19 1.02 -1.76 14.82
C ASN A 19 -0.34 -1.58 15.54
N LYS A 20 -0.96 -0.40 15.39
CA LYS A 20 -2.30 -0.08 15.89
C LYS A 20 -3.38 -0.48 14.87
N LEU A 21 -3.45 -1.77 14.56
CA LEU A 21 -4.28 -2.28 13.47
C LEU A 21 -5.78 -2.09 13.69
N GLU A 22 -6.26 -2.14 14.94
CA GLU A 22 -7.66 -1.88 15.26
C GLU A 22 -8.05 -0.43 14.97
N GLU A 23 -7.25 0.53 15.45
CA GLU A 23 -7.46 1.97 15.18
C GLU A 23 -7.34 2.28 13.69
N LEU A 24 -6.42 1.63 12.98
CA LEU A 24 -6.26 1.74 11.53
C LEU A 24 -7.53 1.31 10.79
N LEU A 25 -8.10 0.16 11.15
CA LEU A 25 -9.31 -0.36 10.51
C LEU A 25 -10.51 0.54 10.78
N VAL A 26 -10.69 1.01 12.02
CA VAL A 26 -11.74 1.99 12.37
C VAL A 26 -11.59 3.26 11.52
N THR A 27 -10.37 3.79 11.44
CA THR A 27 -10.10 5.00 10.64
C THR A 27 -10.44 4.78 9.15
N LEU A 28 -10.11 3.61 8.61
CA LEU A 28 -10.43 3.27 7.22
C LEU A 28 -11.93 3.07 6.97
N GLU A 29 -12.66 2.48 7.92
CA GLU A 29 -14.12 2.32 7.85
C GLU A 29 -14.84 3.67 7.84
N GLU A 30 -14.34 4.63 8.64
CA GLU A 30 -14.85 6.01 8.70
C GLU A 30 -14.41 6.88 7.51
N THR A 31 -13.42 6.43 6.74
CA THR A 31 -12.93 7.15 5.56
C THR A 31 -13.79 6.83 4.34
N ALA A 32 -14.16 7.87 3.59
CA ALA A 32 -14.95 7.74 2.37
C ALA A 32 -14.22 6.90 1.31
N ASP A 33 -14.97 6.11 0.54
CA ASP A 33 -14.45 5.15 -0.43
C ASP A 33 -13.54 5.79 -1.49
N ASP A 34 -13.91 6.99 -1.97
CA ASP A 34 -13.15 7.79 -2.93
C ASP A 34 -11.79 8.24 -2.35
N ILE A 35 -11.74 8.55 -1.06
CA ILE A 35 -10.48 8.86 -0.38
C ILE A 35 -9.64 7.60 -0.21
N VAL A 36 -10.24 6.47 0.18
CA VAL A 36 -9.52 5.19 0.35
C VAL A 36 -8.90 4.75 -0.98
N ILE A 37 -9.66 4.80 -2.08
CA ILE A 37 -9.15 4.41 -3.40
C ILE A 37 -8.03 5.36 -3.84
N GLU A 38 -8.17 6.67 -3.67
CA GLU A 38 -7.13 7.61 -4.08
C GLU A 38 -5.84 7.45 -3.27
N ILE A 39 -5.92 7.24 -1.96
CA ILE A 39 -4.74 6.95 -1.11
C ILE A 39 -4.08 5.63 -1.55
N THR A 40 -4.90 4.60 -1.80
CA THR A 40 -4.42 3.28 -2.24
C THR A 40 -3.67 3.39 -3.56
N LEU A 41 -4.28 4.02 -4.57
CA LEU A 41 -3.68 4.20 -5.90
C LEU A 41 -2.44 5.08 -5.83
N PHE A 42 -2.46 6.19 -5.08
CA PHE A 42 -1.29 7.04 -4.92
C PHE A 42 -0.09 6.28 -4.33
N ASN A 43 -0.30 5.53 -3.24
CA ASN A 43 0.77 4.77 -2.62
C ASN A 43 1.25 3.64 -3.55
N TYR A 44 0.33 2.94 -4.23
CA TYR A 44 0.67 1.90 -5.19
C TYR A 44 1.48 2.44 -6.37
N GLU A 45 1.13 3.60 -6.94
CA GLU A 45 1.90 4.21 -8.02
C GLU A 45 3.34 4.50 -7.63
N ILE A 46 3.61 4.89 -6.37
CA ILE A 46 4.98 5.07 -5.87
C ILE A 46 5.71 3.73 -5.89
N ILE A 47 5.11 2.67 -5.35
CA ILE A 47 5.70 1.32 -5.37
C ILE A 47 5.95 0.87 -6.80
N LYS A 48 4.96 1.02 -7.68
CA LYS A 48 5.01 0.64 -9.08
C LYS A 48 6.15 1.36 -9.83
N LYS A 49 6.37 2.65 -9.58
CA LYS A 49 7.48 3.40 -10.20
C LYS A 49 8.85 2.79 -9.88
N TYR A 50 9.08 2.41 -8.62
CA TYR A 50 10.35 1.77 -8.25
C TYR A 50 10.43 0.32 -8.75
N PHE A 51 9.30 -0.38 -8.78
CA PHE A 51 9.21 -1.74 -9.31
C PHE A 51 9.54 -1.78 -10.81
N ASP A 52 8.88 -0.95 -11.61
CA ASP A 52 9.10 -0.85 -13.06
C ASP A 52 10.55 -0.45 -13.40
N ALA A 53 11.19 0.33 -12.52
CA ALA A 53 12.59 0.71 -12.65
C ALA A 53 13.58 -0.38 -12.20
N GLY A 54 13.10 -1.53 -11.70
CA GLY A 54 13.93 -2.60 -11.16
C GLY A 54 14.65 -2.24 -9.85
N ASN A 55 14.24 -1.16 -9.18
CA ASN A 55 14.88 -0.64 -7.97
C ASN A 55 14.42 -1.38 -6.70
N PHE A 56 14.56 -2.71 -6.71
CA PHE A 56 14.15 -3.57 -5.60
C PHE A 56 14.85 -3.21 -4.30
N THR A 57 16.14 -2.82 -4.32
CA THR A 57 16.86 -2.38 -3.11
C THR A 57 16.15 -1.25 -2.37
N VAL A 58 15.59 -0.27 -3.09
CA VAL A 58 14.86 0.86 -2.48
C VAL A 58 13.56 0.37 -1.84
N LEU A 59 12.82 -0.48 -2.56
CA LEU A 59 11.58 -1.10 -2.06
C LEU A 59 11.82 -1.95 -0.80
N ILE A 60 12.98 -2.59 -0.70
CA ILE A 60 13.42 -3.38 0.46
C ILE A 60 13.81 -2.47 1.63
N GLN A 61 14.61 -1.44 1.38
CA GLN A 61 14.99 -0.46 2.40
C GLN A 61 13.76 0.23 3.02
N HIS A 62 12.70 0.43 2.24
CA HIS A 62 11.44 1.00 2.68
C HIS A 62 10.33 -0.04 2.89
N ILE A 63 10.68 -1.24 3.39
CA ILE A 63 9.75 -2.37 3.56
C ILE A 63 8.45 -2.02 4.29
N LYS A 64 8.49 -1.15 5.31
CA LYS A 64 7.28 -0.75 6.05
C LYS A 64 6.27 -0.02 5.16
N PHE A 65 6.75 0.84 4.25
CA PHE A 65 5.90 1.54 3.29
C PHE A 65 5.37 0.59 2.23
N THR A 66 6.20 -0.34 1.74
CA THR A 66 5.80 -1.40 0.83
C THR A 66 4.69 -2.28 1.43
N ALA A 67 4.87 -2.70 2.69
CA ALA A 67 3.89 -3.51 3.42
C ALA A 67 2.58 -2.75 3.69
N PHE A 68 2.67 -1.48 4.09
CA PHE A 68 1.50 -0.62 4.26
C PHE A 68 0.70 -0.47 2.96
N THR A 69 1.39 -0.26 1.84
CA THR A 69 0.74 -0.14 0.53
C THR A 69 0.08 -1.45 0.11
N CYS A 70 0.74 -2.58 0.34
CA CYS A 70 0.16 -3.91 0.11
C CYS A 70 -1.12 -4.10 0.93
N PHE A 71 -1.10 -3.72 2.20
CA PHE A 71 -2.26 -3.76 3.09
C PHE A 71 -3.43 -2.91 2.55
N LEU A 72 -3.16 -1.68 2.09
CA LEU A 72 -4.19 -0.82 1.50
C LEU A 72 -4.80 -1.43 0.23
N CYS A 73 -3.99 -2.04 -0.63
CA CYS A 73 -4.49 -2.70 -1.84
C CYS A 73 -5.42 -3.87 -1.49
N GLU A 74 -5.06 -4.69 -0.50
CA GLU A 74 -5.91 -5.79 -0.02
C GLU A 74 -7.20 -5.27 0.64
N TYR A 75 -7.11 -4.19 1.43
CA TYR A 75 -8.27 -3.57 2.07
C TYR A 75 -9.24 -2.99 1.03
N ALA A 76 -8.74 -2.25 0.05
CA ALA A 76 -9.53 -1.69 -1.04
C ALA A 76 -10.21 -2.80 -1.88
N ALA A 77 -9.51 -3.89 -2.15
CA ALA A 77 -10.08 -5.06 -2.84
C ALA A 77 -11.19 -5.72 -2.02
N LYS A 78 -11.00 -5.92 -0.70
CA LYS A 78 -12.03 -6.48 0.20
C LYS A 78 -13.30 -5.62 0.23
N ARG A 79 -13.15 -4.30 0.13
CA ARG A 79 -14.27 -3.34 0.01
C ARG A 79 -14.81 -3.18 -1.40
N GLN A 80 -14.28 -3.92 -2.39
CA GLN A 80 -14.68 -3.85 -3.80
C GLN A 80 -14.49 -2.46 -4.41
N LEU A 81 -13.49 -1.71 -3.94
CA LEU A 81 -13.19 -0.35 -4.42
C LEU A 81 -12.30 -0.36 -5.66
N ILE A 82 -11.59 -1.45 -5.90
CA ILE A 82 -10.77 -1.67 -7.09
C ILE A 82 -11.25 -2.91 -7.83
N SER A 83 -10.98 -2.98 -9.13
CA SER A 83 -11.35 -4.17 -9.92
C SER A 83 -10.51 -5.39 -9.53
N ASN A 84 -11.02 -6.59 -9.79
CA ASN A 84 -10.24 -7.81 -9.58
C ASN A 84 -8.97 -7.84 -10.44
N GLU A 85 -9.04 -7.31 -11.67
CA GLU A 85 -7.88 -7.21 -12.57
C GLU A 85 -6.81 -6.29 -11.99
N ASP A 86 -7.19 -5.12 -11.48
CA ASP A 86 -6.26 -4.22 -10.81
C ASP A 86 -5.64 -4.86 -9.58
N PHE A 87 -6.45 -5.56 -8.77
CA PHE A 87 -5.96 -6.26 -7.59
C PHE A 87 -4.98 -7.39 -7.93
N GLU A 88 -5.23 -8.16 -8.99
CA GLU A 88 -4.32 -9.20 -9.48
C GLU A 88 -2.98 -8.59 -9.92
N ASN A 89 -3.01 -7.47 -10.65
CA ASN A 89 -1.81 -6.75 -11.07
C ASN A 89 -1.00 -6.17 -9.89
N MET A 90 -1.70 -5.60 -8.91
CA MET A 90 -1.09 -5.12 -7.66
C MET A 90 -0.46 -6.28 -6.88
N THR A 91 -1.19 -7.39 -6.74
CA THR A 91 -0.71 -8.61 -6.04
C THR A 91 0.52 -9.20 -6.72
N PHE A 92 0.55 -9.24 -8.04
CA PHE A 92 1.73 -9.66 -8.80
C PHE A 92 2.95 -8.81 -8.45
N THR A 93 2.79 -7.48 -8.41
CA THR A 93 3.86 -6.54 -8.05
C THR A 93 4.44 -6.86 -6.67
N PHE A 94 3.59 -7.02 -5.65
CA PHE A 94 4.06 -7.32 -4.29
C PHE A 94 4.68 -8.71 -4.16
N ASN A 95 4.17 -9.72 -4.87
CA ASN A 95 4.75 -11.06 -4.89
C ASN A 95 6.15 -11.07 -5.51
N GLU A 96 6.36 -10.32 -6.59
CA GLU A 96 7.69 -10.17 -7.20
C GLU A 96 8.66 -9.45 -6.26
N ILE A 97 8.21 -8.40 -5.57
CA ILE A 97 9.00 -7.70 -4.56
C ILE A 97 9.41 -8.65 -3.43
N TYR A 98 8.46 -9.43 -2.91
CA TYR A 98 8.72 -10.42 -1.87
C TYR A 98 9.69 -11.52 -2.32
N THR A 99 9.53 -12.01 -3.55
CA THR A 99 10.43 -13.00 -4.16
C THR A 99 11.86 -12.45 -4.28
N ASN A 100 12.02 -11.18 -4.66
CA ASN A 100 13.33 -10.53 -4.71
C ASN A 100 13.94 -10.33 -3.32
N MET A 101 13.14 -9.99 -2.30
CA MET A 101 13.59 -9.92 -0.90
C MET A 101 14.20 -11.24 -0.42
N GLN A 102 13.52 -12.35 -0.67
CA GLN A 102 14.01 -13.67 -0.26
C GLN A 102 15.36 -14.02 -0.90
N LYS A 103 15.56 -13.64 -2.17
CA LYS A 103 16.83 -13.86 -2.89
C LYS A 103 17.97 -13.00 -2.33
N SER A 104 17.68 -11.81 -1.82
CA SER A 104 18.70 -10.89 -1.27
C SER A 104 19.14 -11.20 0.16
N THR A 105 18.54 -12.20 0.82
CA THR A 105 18.82 -12.55 2.22
C THR A 105 19.86 -13.69 2.36
N PHE A 106 20.61 -14.01 1.29
CA PHE A 106 21.67 -15.03 1.27
C PHE A 106 22.96 -14.52 0.61
#